data_AF-A0A925LXN1-F1
#
_entry.id   AF-A0A925LXN1-F1
#
_cell.length_a   1.000
_cell.length_b   1.000
_cell.length_c   1.000
_cell.angle_alpha   90.00
_cell.angle_beta   90.00
_cell.angle_gamma   90.00
#
_symmetry.space_group_name_H-M   'P 1'
#
loop_
_entity.id
_entity.type
_entity.pdbx_description
1 polymer ?
#
loop_
_entity_poly.entity_id
_entity_poly.type
_entity_poly.pdbx_seq_one_letter_code
_entity_poly.pdbx_strand_id
1 'polypeptide(L)'
;MPTESSPASRFAVSTAIRILSGLSLAALALSASATPSVSAFTPSDGATGVSVSTQFNITFSEAMNGATLTTQAVSGACTGGIQVSPDNFGTCIGLGGMMLSAGNTIANFGPQQLLSHGTRYKFRVSGMVQAMAGEFLGMPYMSSTGFRTTFDASCAAGLTISQIYGGSGELASTYANNFVELHNPSNRTVSLANHTVHYA
;
A
#
# COMPACT_ATOMS: atom_id res chain seq x y z
N MET A 1 -2.58 37.24 17.50
CA MET A 1 -2.87 35.84 17.13
C MET A 1 -4.25 35.81 16.46
N PRO A 2 -4.36 35.72 15.13
CA PRO A 2 -5.64 35.47 14.50
C PRO A 2 -5.86 33.95 14.38
N THR A 3 -7.01 33.47 14.85
CA THR A 3 -7.55 32.15 14.52
C THR A 3 -8.25 32.27 13.17
N GLU A 4 -7.65 31.70 12.12
CA GLU A 4 -8.32 31.51 10.82
C GLU A 4 -9.51 30.55 11.01
N SER A 5 -10.70 31.07 10.74
CA SER A 5 -11.91 30.27 10.58
C SER A 5 -12.07 29.92 9.10
N SER A 6 -12.11 28.61 8.84
CA SER A 6 -12.27 28.00 7.52
C SER A 6 -13.48 28.55 6.76
N PRO A 7 -13.39 28.83 5.44
CA PRO A 7 -14.54 29.26 4.66
C PRO A 7 -15.44 28.07 4.35
N ALA A 8 -16.59 27.99 5.01
CA ALA A 8 -17.70 27.17 4.56
C ALA A 8 -18.09 27.60 3.14
N SER A 9 -17.86 26.74 2.14
CA SER A 9 -18.31 26.96 0.77
C SER A 9 -19.83 27.12 0.75
N ARG A 10 -20.28 28.36 0.54
CA ARG A 10 -21.68 28.69 0.33
C ARG A 10 -22.04 28.36 -1.12
N PHE A 11 -22.66 27.21 -1.34
CA PHE A 11 -23.34 26.93 -2.61
C PHE A 11 -24.64 27.74 -2.67
N ALA A 12 -24.65 28.82 -3.44
CA ALA A 12 -25.87 29.55 -3.76
C ALA A 12 -26.56 28.85 -4.96
N VAL A 13 -27.55 28.01 -4.67
CA VAL A 13 -28.44 27.45 -5.71
C VAL A 13 -29.43 28.54 -6.13
N SER A 14 -29.17 29.21 -7.25
CA SER A 14 -30.10 30.16 -7.85
C SER A 14 -31.11 29.41 -8.72
N THR A 15 -32.14 28.83 -8.09
CA THR A 15 -33.31 28.29 -8.79
C THR A 15 -34.54 29.05 -8.33
N ALA A 16 -35.07 29.92 -9.18
CA ALA A 16 -36.35 30.58 -8.92
C ALA A 16 -37.50 29.58 -9.12
N ILE A 17 -37.94 28.91 -8.06
CA ILE A 17 -39.19 28.15 -8.04
C ILE A 17 -40.34 29.15 -7.88
N ARG A 18 -41.04 29.48 -8.98
CA ARG A 18 -42.33 30.19 -8.92
C ARG A 18 -43.43 29.17 -8.64
N ILE A 19 -43.96 29.19 -7.43
CA ILE A 19 -45.16 28.42 -7.05
C ILE A 19 -46.40 29.19 -7.51
N LEU A 20 -47.27 28.56 -8.31
CA LEU A 20 -48.63 29.03 -8.53
C LEU A 20 -49.37 29.05 -7.18
N SER A 21 -50.16 30.10 -6.94
CA SER A 21 -50.92 30.29 -5.71
C SER A 21 -51.77 29.06 -5.38
N GLY A 22 -51.40 28.31 -4.33
CA GLY A 22 -52.17 27.18 -3.80
C GLY A 22 -51.38 25.90 -3.49
N LEU A 23 -50.13 25.77 -3.93
CA LEU A 23 -49.28 24.63 -3.53
C LEU A 23 -48.53 24.95 -2.23
N SER A 24 -48.82 24.20 -1.16
CA SER A 24 -48.03 24.25 0.07
C SER A 24 -46.58 23.86 -0.22
N LEU A 25 -45.64 24.62 0.34
CA LEU A 25 -44.21 24.33 0.35
C LEU A 25 -43.99 23.07 1.20
N ALA A 26 -44.31 21.88 0.68
CA ALA A 26 -43.83 20.63 1.25
C ALA A 26 -42.31 20.74 1.24
N ALA A 27 -41.72 20.90 2.43
CA ALA A 27 -40.33 21.25 2.63
C ALA A 27 -39.44 20.31 1.81
N LEU A 28 -38.84 20.83 0.75
CA LEU A 28 -37.79 20.13 0.02
C LEU A 28 -36.55 20.17 0.91
N ALA A 29 -36.40 19.18 1.79
CA ALA A 29 -35.18 19.00 2.56
C ALA A 29 -34.08 18.55 1.58
N LEU A 30 -33.33 19.51 1.03
CA LEU A 30 -32.05 19.22 0.39
C LEU A 30 -31.08 18.78 1.49
N SER A 31 -30.97 17.48 1.73
CA SER A 31 -29.84 16.95 2.50
C SER A 31 -28.58 17.13 1.66
N ALA A 32 -27.69 18.01 2.10
CA ALA A 32 -26.34 18.08 1.53
C ALA A 32 -25.63 16.77 1.90
N SER A 33 -25.36 15.95 0.89
CA SER A 33 -24.60 14.72 1.05
C SER A 33 -23.15 15.06 1.40
N ALA A 34 -22.57 14.33 2.35
CA ALA A 34 -21.18 14.54 2.73
C ALA A 34 -20.26 14.08 1.59
N THR A 35 -19.09 14.69 1.47
CA THR A 35 -18.08 14.22 0.52
C THR A 35 -17.39 12.99 1.12
N PRO A 36 -17.30 11.86 0.39
CA PRO A 36 -16.62 10.68 0.91
C PRO A 36 -15.14 10.97 1.09
N SER A 37 -14.55 10.36 2.12
CA SER A 37 -13.14 10.47 2.43
C SER A 37 -12.57 9.12 2.83
N VAL A 38 -11.25 8.98 2.73
CA VAL A 38 -10.56 7.79 3.24
C VAL A 38 -10.14 8.05 4.68
N SER A 39 -10.64 7.22 5.60
CA SER A 39 -10.39 7.37 7.04
C SER A 39 -9.21 6.55 7.52
N ALA A 40 -8.94 5.37 6.92
CA ALA A 40 -7.82 4.52 7.31
C ALA A 40 -7.37 3.55 6.20
N PHE A 41 -6.12 3.08 6.34
CA PHE A 41 -5.56 1.97 5.58
C PHE A 41 -4.99 0.91 6.51
N THR A 42 -5.03 -0.35 6.06
CA THR A 42 -4.23 -1.44 6.60
C THR A 42 -3.40 -2.05 5.47
N PRO A 43 -2.07 -2.19 5.62
CA PRO A 43 -1.23 -1.65 6.68
C PRO A 43 -1.34 -0.11 6.82
N SER A 44 -1.10 0.38 8.03
CA SER A 44 -1.14 1.82 8.32
C SER A 44 0.05 2.56 7.70
N ASP A 45 -0.11 3.87 7.49
CA ASP A 45 0.97 4.74 7.00
C ASP A 45 2.14 4.73 8.00
N GLY A 46 3.36 4.51 7.50
CA GLY A 46 4.56 4.35 8.32
C GLY A 46 4.78 2.95 8.91
N ALA A 47 3.89 1.98 8.68
CA ALA A 47 4.07 0.62 9.18
C ALA A 47 5.36 -0.02 8.63
N THR A 48 6.03 -0.83 9.45
CA THR A 48 7.24 -1.57 9.06
C THR A 48 7.13 -3.03 9.47
N GLY A 49 7.91 -3.91 8.83
CA GLY A 49 7.86 -5.34 9.14
C GLY A 49 6.57 -6.00 8.67
N VAL A 50 5.92 -5.44 7.65
CA VAL A 50 4.68 -5.97 7.09
C VAL A 50 4.96 -7.24 6.29
N SER A 51 4.16 -8.29 6.47
CA SER A 51 4.29 -9.53 5.67
C SER A 51 4.19 -9.25 4.17
N VAL A 52 4.99 -9.93 3.36
CA VAL A 52 4.90 -9.87 1.89
C VAL A 52 3.59 -10.46 1.33
N SER A 53 2.85 -11.21 2.15
CA SER A 53 1.53 -11.75 1.84
C SER A 53 0.38 -11.00 2.54
N THR A 54 0.64 -9.78 3.02
CA THR A 54 -0.36 -9.01 3.78
C THR A 54 -1.61 -8.74 2.94
N GLN A 55 -2.77 -8.80 3.59
CA GLN A 55 -4.02 -8.33 3.01
C GLN A 55 -4.17 -6.83 3.27
N PHE A 56 -4.74 -6.13 2.29
CA PHE A 56 -5.02 -4.71 2.38
C PHE A 56 -6.46 -4.43 2.79
N ASN A 57 -6.63 -3.30 3.47
CA ASN A 57 -7.93 -2.76 3.75
C ASN A 57 -7.95 -1.23 3.63
N ILE A 58 -9.05 -0.69 3.13
CA ILE A 58 -9.34 0.74 3.11
C ILE A 58 -10.67 0.97 3.80
N THR A 59 -10.69 1.86 4.78
CA THR A 59 -11.91 2.33 5.44
C THR A 59 -12.26 3.71 4.89
N PHE A 60 -13.52 3.87 4.49
CA PHE A 60 -14.09 5.13 4.02
C PHE A 60 -15.01 5.73 5.09
N SER A 61 -15.29 7.03 5.00
CA SER A 61 -16.24 7.71 5.90
C SER A 61 -17.70 7.30 5.68
N GLU A 62 -18.00 6.71 4.53
CA GLU A 62 -19.35 6.31 4.12
C GLU A 62 -19.33 5.17 3.10
N ALA A 63 -20.51 4.68 2.73
CA ALA A 63 -20.66 3.54 1.83
C ALA A 63 -20.27 3.89 0.39
N MET A 64 -19.30 3.16 -0.16
CA MET A 64 -18.77 3.40 -1.49
C MET A 64 -19.49 2.60 -2.58
N ASN A 65 -19.53 3.16 -3.79
CA ASN A 65 -19.95 2.45 -4.99
C ASN A 65 -18.82 1.55 -5.49
N GLY A 66 -18.96 0.24 -5.23
CA GLY A 66 -17.96 -0.77 -5.59
C GLY A 66 -17.61 -0.84 -7.07
N ALA A 67 -18.51 -0.42 -7.98
CA ALA A 67 -18.22 -0.39 -9.41
C ALA A 67 -17.13 0.63 -9.77
N THR A 68 -16.93 1.66 -8.94
CA THR A 68 -15.90 2.69 -9.15
C THR A 68 -14.57 2.37 -8.49
N LEU A 69 -14.55 1.40 -7.56
CA LEU A 69 -13.36 0.95 -6.82
C LEU A 69 -12.57 -0.08 -7.63
N THR A 70 -12.15 0.31 -8.83
CA THR A 70 -11.39 -0.56 -9.72
C THR A 70 -9.97 -0.76 -9.21
N THR A 71 -9.41 -1.95 -9.42
CA THR A 71 -8.02 -2.26 -9.13
C THR A 71 -7.21 -2.48 -10.39
N GLN A 72 -5.90 -2.32 -10.26
CA GLN A 72 -4.96 -2.74 -11.30
C GLN A 72 -4.86 -4.27 -11.27
N ALA A 73 -5.30 -4.98 -12.31
CA ALA A 73 -5.29 -6.45 -12.31
C ALA A 73 -3.88 -7.05 -12.43
N VAL A 74 -3.03 -6.43 -13.25
CA VAL A 74 -1.64 -6.86 -13.52
C VAL A 74 -0.71 -5.67 -13.35
N SER A 75 0.51 -5.89 -12.86
CA SER A 75 1.48 -4.82 -12.66
C SER A 75 1.74 -4.01 -13.95
N GLY A 76 1.87 -2.70 -13.81
CA GLY A 76 2.07 -1.81 -14.94
C GLY A 76 1.71 -0.36 -14.63
N ALA A 77 1.29 0.40 -15.66
CA ALA A 77 0.84 1.77 -15.49
C ALA A 77 -0.36 1.85 -14.54
N CYS A 78 -0.35 2.81 -13.63
CA CYS A 78 -1.40 3.00 -12.63
C CYS A 78 -2.70 3.50 -13.26
N THR A 79 -3.70 2.62 -13.42
CA THR A 79 -5.00 2.97 -14.03
C THR A 79 -6.21 2.73 -13.12
N GLY A 80 -6.07 1.92 -12.08
CA GLY A 80 -7.17 1.62 -11.14
C GLY A 80 -7.57 2.80 -10.25
N GLY A 81 -8.80 2.76 -9.73
CA GLY A 81 -9.29 3.68 -8.70
C GLY A 81 -8.58 3.51 -7.36
N ILE A 82 -8.18 2.27 -7.02
CA ILE A 82 -7.31 1.95 -5.89
C ILE A 82 -5.96 1.48 -6.43
N GLN A 83 -4.90 2.08 -5.90
CA GLN A 83 -3.54 1.92 -6.39
C GLN A 83 -2.58 1.62 -5.24
N VAL A 84 -1.69 0.65 -5.47
CA VAL A 84 -0.57 0.33 -4.58
C VAL A 84 0.70 0.36 -5.42
N SER A 85 1.68 1.16 -5.00
CA SER A 85 2.87 1.42 -5.82
C SER A 85 4.16 1.36 -4.99
N PRO A 86 5.24 0.73 -5.50
CA PRO A 86 6.56 0.77 -4.89
C PRO A 86 7.40 2.00 -5.26
N ASP A 87 7.00 2.79 -6.26
CA ASP A 87 7.84 3.77 -6.97
C ASP A 87 7.16 5.14 -7.10
N ASN A 88 6.35 5.54 -6.11
CA ASN A 88 5.59 6.80 -6.10
C ASN A 88 4.61 6.95 -7.29
N PHE A 89 3.92 5.85 -7.62
CA PHE A 89 2.89 5.76 -8.66
C PHE A 89 3.41 5.92 -10.09
N GLY A 90 4.71 5.64 -10.32
CA GLY A 90 5.22 5.40 -11.67
C GLY A 90 4.66 4.09 -12.24
N THR A 91 4.63 3.06 -11.39
CA THR A 91 4.00 1.76 -11.64
C THR A 91 3.17 1.31 -10.45
N CYS A 92 2.16 0.50 -10.74
CA CYS A 92 1.27 -0.09 -9.74
C CYS A 92 1.38 -1.61 -9.81
N ILE A 93 1.26 -2.27 -8.65
CA ILE A 93 1.23 -3.72 -8.58
C ILE A 93 -0.15 -4.27 -9.00
N GLY A 94 -0.18 -5.55 -9.38
CA GLY A 94 -1.42 -6.28 -9.56
C GLY A 94 -2.11 -6.55 -8.22
N LEU A 95 -3.40 -6.20 -8.13
CA LEU A 95 -4.27 -6.35 -6.98
C LEU A 95 -5.52 -7.14 -7.39
N GLY A 96 -6.03 -7.96 -6.48
CA GLY A 96 -7.29 -8.68 -6.72
C GLY A 96 -7.99 -9.11 -5.45
N GLY A 97 -9.06 -9.89 -5.64
CA GLY A 97 -9.95 -10.30 -4.54
C GLY A 97 -10.64 -9.12 -3.86
N MET A 98 -10.95 -8.06 -4.61
CA MET A 98 -11.65 -6.88 -4.08
C MET A 98 -13.05 -7.26 -3.62
N MET A 99 -13.31 -7.08 -2.34
CA MET A 99 -14.59 -7.35 -1.69
C MET A 99 -14.95 -6.19 -0.76
N LEU A 100 -16.22 -5.77 -0.80
CA LEU A 100 -16.74 -4.76 0.11
C LEU A 100 -17.37 -5.41 1.34
N SER A 101 -17.18 -4.79 2.50
CA SER A 101 -17.72 -5.22 3.79
C SER A 101 -18.20 -4.02 4.62
N ALA A 102 -18.78 -4.30 5.79
CA ALA A 102 -19.31 -3.30 6.73
C ALA A 102 -20.24 -2.26 6.06
N GLY A 103 -21.20 -2.73 5.25
CA GLY A 103 -22.12 -1.85 4.52
C GLY A 103 -21.42 -1.02 3.43
N ASN A 104 -20.41 -1.59 2.76
CA ASN A 104 -19.60 -0.96 1.71
C ASN A 104 -18.69 0.19 2.17
N THR A 105 -18.48 0.35 3.47
CA THR A 105 -17.54 1.34 4.02
C THR A 105 -16.10 0.81 4.07
N ILE A 106 -15.92 -0.49 3.89
CA ILE A 106 -14.63 -1.16 4.02
C ILE A 106 -14.35 -1.95 2.73
N ALA A 107 -13.22 -1.67 2.07
CA ALA A 107 -12.75 -2.38 0.89
C ALA A 107 -11.57 -3.30 1.25
N ASN A 108 -11.76 -4.61 1.07
CA ASN A 108 -10.78 -5.67 1.33
C ASN A 108 -10.19 -6.16 0.01
N PHE A 109 -8.87 -6.22 -0.12
CA PHE A 109 -8.19 -6.69 -1.32
C PHE A 109 -6.74 -7.08 -0.99
N GLY A 110 -6.08 -7.80 -1.89
CA GLY A 110 -4.70 -8.24 -1.67
C GLY A 110 -3.87 -8.15 -2.93
N PRO A 111 -2.54 -8.30 -2.80
CA PRO A 111 -1.67 -8.36 -3.96
C PRO A 111 -1.87 -9.70 -4.69
N GLN A 112 -1.83 -9.68 -6.03
CA GLN A 112 -1.95 -10.90 -6.85
C GLN A 112 -0.69 -11.78 -6.77
N GLN A 113 0.45 -11.16 -6.48
CA GLN A 113 1.73 -11.83 -6.25
C GLN A 113 2.28 -11.37 -4.90
N LEU A 114 3.16 -12.17 -4.30
CA LEU A 114 3.85 -11.74 -3.09
C LEU A 114 4.60 -10.43 -3.33
N LEU A 115 4.53 -9.54 -2.35
CA LEU A 115 5.25 -8.27 -2.40
C LEU A 115 6.76 -8.52 -2.30
N SER A 116 7.55 -7.58 -2.83
CA SER A 116 8.99 -7.59 -2.68
C SER A 116 9.38 -7.33 -1.22
N HIS A 117 10.37 -8.07 -0.73
CA HIS A 117 10.95 -7.85 0.59
C HIS A 117 11.64 -6.49 0.73
N GLY A 118 11.65 -5.94 1.96
CA GLY A 118 12.32 -4.68 2.29
C GLY A 118 11.84 -3.45 1.52
N THR A 119 10.74 -3.58 0.76
CA THR A 119 10.25 -2.58 -0.19
C THR A 119 9.18 -1.72 0.45
N ARG A 120 9.19 -0.42 0.13
CA ARG A 120 8.15 0.51 0.56
C ARG A 120 7.05 0.58 -0.48
N TYR A 121 5.80 0.46 -0.06
CA TYR A 121 4.63 0.57 -0.89
C TYR A 121 3.72 1.69 -0.39
N LYS A 122 3.19 2.48 -1.31
CA LYS A 122 2.28 3.60 -1.03
C LYS A 122 0.89 3.31 -1.59
N PHE A 123 -0.12 3.74 -0.84
CA PHE A 123 -1.51 3.68 -1.26
C PHE A 123 -1.94 4.99 -1.93
N ARG A 124 -2.76 4.88 -2.96
CA ARG A 124 -3.52 5.99 -3.51
C ARG A 124 -4.93 5.55 -3.84
N VAL A 125 -5.88 6.46 -3.58
CA VAL A 125 -7.26 6.33 -4.03
C VAL A 125 -7.54 7.51 -4.94
N SER A 126 -8.05 7.23 -6.14
CA SER A 126 -8.40 8.23 -7.13
C SER A 126 -9.53 9.12 -6.63
N GLY A 127 -9.47 10.41 -6.99
CA GLY A 127 -10.57 11.34 -6.75
C GLY A 127 -11.88 10.97 -7.45
N MET A 128 -11.80 10.11 -8.46
CA MET A 128 -12.93 9.70 -9.31
C MET A 128 -13.75 8.54 -8.73
N VAL A 129 -13.34 7.96 -7.60
CA VAL A 129 -14.17 6.95 -6.92
C VAL A 129 -15.39 7.62 -6.29
N GLN A 130 -16.51 6.91 -6.21
CA GLN A 130 -17.79 7.49 -5.79
C GLN A 130 -18.38 6.79 -4.57
N ALA A 131 -19.10 7.56 -3.76
CA ALA A 131 -20.06 7.04 -2.78
C ALA A 131 -21.26 6.41 -3.49
N MET A 132 -22.07 5.64 -2.75
CA MET A 132 -23.32 5.07 -3.25
C MET A 132 -24.32 6.14 -3.70
N ALA A 133 -24.27 7.34 -3.13
CA ALA A 133 -25.12 8.47 -3.51
C ALA A 133 -24.59 9.27 -4.72
N GLY A 134 -23.41 8.91 -5.26
CA GLY A 134 -22.85 9.43 -6.51
C GLY A 134 -21.80 10.54 -6.34
N GLU A 135 -21.50 10.94 -5.12
CA GLU A 135 -20.48 11.93 -4.78
C GLU A 135 -19.08 11.36 -5.01
N PHE A 136 -18.22 12.14 -5.65
CA PHE A 136 -16.83 11.79 -5.84
C PHE A 136 -16.03 12.02 -4.56
N LEU A 137 -14.97 11.22 -4.35
CA LEU A 137 -13.95 11.46 -3.32
C LEU A 137 -13.30 12.86 -3.50
N GLY A 138 -13.24 13.35 -4.74
CA GLY A 138 -12.73 14.67 -5.06
C GLY A 138 -11.21 14.69 -5.13
N MET A 139 -10.54 15.17 -4.08
CA MET A 139 -9.07 15.11 -4.05
C MET A 139 -8.60 13.67 -3.87
N PRO A 140 -7.62 13.20 -4.66
CA PRO A 140 -7.10 11.85 -4.47
C PRO A 140 -6.44 11.73 -3.11
N TYR A 141 -6.72 10.63 -2.42
CA TYR A 141 -5.97 10.29 -1.22
C TYR A 141 -4.62 9.71 -1.61
N MET A 142 -3.56 10.11 -0.91
CA MET A 142 -2.23 9.51 -1.02
C MET A 142 -1.63 9.30 0.38
N SER A 143 -1.15 8.10 0.66
CA SER A 143 -0.36 7.86 1.88
C SER A 143 0.92 8.69 1.84
N SER A 144 1.32 9.29 2.96
CA SER A 144 2.52 10.15 3.00
C SER A 144 3.80 9.31 2.84
N THR A 145 3.92 8.26 3.66
CA THR A 145 5.13 7.44 3.80
C THR A 145 4.96 6.07 3.13
N GLY A 146 3.75 5.50 3.17
CA GLY A 146 3.47 4.12 2.82
C GLY A 146 3.85 3.14 3.94
N PHE A 147 3.83 1.85 3.64
CA PHE A 147 4.28 0.79 4.53
C PHE A 147 5.51 0.08 3.96
N ARG A 148 6.33 -0.52 4.83
CA ARG A 148 7.53 -1.27 4.44
C ARG A 148 7.38 -2.75 4.78
N THR A 149 7.58 -3.59 3.78
CA THR A 149 7.56 -5.05 3.96
C THR A 149 8.74 -5.52 4.81
N THR A 150 8.62 -6.71 5.39
CA THR A 150 9.72 -7.39 6.06
C THR A 150 10.90 -7.53 5.11
N PHE A 151 12.11 -7.28 5.62
CA PHE A 151 13.31 -7.70 4.91
C PHE A 151 13.35 -9.22 4.89
N ASP A 152 13.81 -9.79 3.77
CA ASP A 152 14.14 -11.19 3.77
C ASP A 152 15.38 -11.37 4.68
N ALA A 153 15.25 -12.26 5.66
CA ALA A 153 16.38 -12.60 6.53
C ALA A 153 17.50 -13.30 5.73
N SER A 154 17.20 -13.86 4.55
CA SER A 154 18.18 -14.43 3.64
C SER A 154 19.02 -13.36 2.94
N CYS A 155 18.45 -12.21 2.54
CA CYS A 155 19.18 -11.13 1.86
C CYS A 155 19.88 -10.15 2.81
N ALA A 156 19.47 -10.06 4.07
CA ALA A 156 20.18 -9.27 5.09
C ALA A 156 21.40 -10.01 5.68
N ALA A 157 21.53 -11.30 5.38
CA ALA A 157 22.62 -12.17 5.79
C ALA A 157 23.40 -12.64 4.54
N GLY A 158 23.97 -11.70 3.80
CA GLY A 158 24.94 -12.06 2.78
C GLY A 158 26.21 -12.58 3.46
N LEU A 159 26.29 -13.88 3.73
CA LEU A 159 27.55 -14.52 4.05
C LEU A 159 28.51 -14.24 2.90
N THR A 160 29.66 -13.68 3.22
CA THR A 160 30.74 -13.44 2.24
C THR A 160 31.83 -14.47 2.44
N ILE A 161 32.56 -14.81 1.37
CA ILE A 161 33.80 -15.58 1.50
C ILE A 161 34.91 -14.57 1.79
N SER A 162 35.46 -14.59 3.00
CA SER A 162 36.58 -13.72 3.38
C SER A 162 37.92 -14.28 2.93
N GLN A 163 38.05 -15.61 2.88
CA GLN A 163 39.28 -16.27 2.50
C GLN A 163 39.02 -17.63 1.86
N ILE A 164 39.87 -17.98 0.89
CA ILE A 164 40.02 -19.33 0.35
C ILE A 164 41.46 -19.76 0.60
N TYR A 165 41.65 -20.93 1.21
CA TYR A 165 42.95 -21.55 1.37
C TYR A 165 42.96 -22.94 0.73
N GLY A 166 43.78 -23.09 -0.31
CA GLY A 166 43.93 -24.33 -1.10
C GLY A 166 45.32 -24.97 -1.00
N GLY A 167 46.08 -24.65 0.05
CA GLY A 167 47.51 -25.00 0.14
C GLY A 167 47.85 -26.29 0.89
N SER A 168 46.86 -27.10 1.31
CA SER A 168 47.15 -28.33 2.05
C SER A 168 47.92 -29.32 1.17
N GLY A 169 49.08 -29.81 1.65
CA GLY A 169 49.89 -30.81 0.97
C GLY A 169 51.25 -30.32 0.45
N GLU A 170 51.54 -29.03 0.54
CA GLU A 170 52.86 -28.46 0.21
C GLU A 170 53.78 -28.46 1.44
N LEU A 171 55.08 -28.70 1.25
CA LEU A 171 56.11 -28.73 2.32
C LEU A 171 56.22 -27.41 3.13
N ALA A 172 55.59 -26.34 2.67
CA ALA A 172 55.53 -25.03 3.30
C ALA A 172 54.09 -24.55 3.64
N SER A 173 53.09 -25.45 3.65
CA SER A 173 51.71 -25.07 3.96
C SER A 173 51.58 -24.62 5.42
N THR A 174 51.06 -23.42 5.65
CA THR A 174 50.73 -22.93 7.00
C THR A 174 49.61 -23.73 7.67
N TYR A 175 48.69 -24.32 6.88
CA TYR A 175 47.58 -25.12 7.40
C TYR A 175 47.53 -26.50 6.75
N ALA A 176 47.21 -27.49 7.58
CA ALA A 176 47.14 -28.90 7.17
C ALA A 176 45.95 -29.24 6.26
N ASN A 177 44.90 -28.39 6.25
CA ASN A 177 43.67 -28.63 5.50
C ASN A 177 43.32 -27.42 4.63
N ASN A 178 42.63 -27.68 3.52
CA ASN A 178 41.97 -26.64 2.73
C ASN A 178 40.73 -26.14 3.47
N PHE A 179 40.44 -24.84 3.35
CA PHE A 179 39.27 -24.24 3.95
C PHE A 179 38.75 -23.04 3.16
N VAL A 180 37.47 -22.74 3.38
CA VAL A 180 36.81 -21.51 2.96
C VAL A 180 36.30 -20.85 4.23
N GLU A 181 36.71 -19.59 4.47
CA GLU A 181 36.20 -18.83 5.59
C GLU A 181 34.96 -18.04 5.15
N LEU A 182 33.87 -18.21 5.90
CA LEU A 182 32.63 -17.47 5.71
C LEU A 182 32.54 -16.37 6.76
N HIS A 183 32.45 -15.12 6.30
CA HIS A 183 32.22 -13.96 7.16
C HIS A 183 30.75 -13.56 7.12
N ASN A 184 30.14 -13.50 8.31
CA ASN A 184 28.85 -12.89 8.55
C ASN A 184 29.06 -11.43 8.98
N PRO A 185 28.93 -10.43 8.08
CA PRO A 185 29.08 -9.02 8.43
C PRO A 185 27.91 -8.48 9.29
N SER A 186 26.90 -9.30 9.57
CA SER A 186 25.73 -8.91 10.37
C SER A 186 25.86 -9.31 11.84
N ASN A 187 25.05 -8.68 12.70
CA ASN A 187 24.92 -9.05 14.11
C ASN A 187 23.83 -10.11 14.38
N ARG A 188 23.35 -10.78 13.34
CA ARG A 188 22.29 -11.80 13.42
C ARG A 188 22.89 -13.19 13.23
N THR A 189 22.39 -14.18 13.95
CA THR A 189 22.76 -15.59 13.73
C THR A 189 22.28 -16.05 12.34
N VAL A 190 23.18 -16.67 11.58
CA VAL A 190 22.88 -17.25 10.25
C VAL A 190 23.04 -18.77 10.34
N SER A 191 22.01 -19.51 9.90
CA SER A 191 22.05 -20.98 9.88
C SER A 191 22.69 -21.48 8.60
N LEU A 192 23.62 -22.45 8.72
CA LEU A 192 24.28 -23.10 7.60
C LEU A 192 23.70 -24.49 7.26
N ALA A 193 22.63 -24.93 7.94
CA ALA A 193 22.16 -26.33 7.90
C ALA A 193 21.84 -26.86 6.48
N ASN A 194 21.47 -25.99 5.54
CA ASN A 194 21.13 -26.35 4.16
C ASN A 194 22.04 -25.68 3.10
N HIS A 195 23.25 -25.25 3.48
CA HIS A 195 24.20 -24.61 2.56
C HIS A 195 25.27 -25.60 2.09
N THR A 196 25.65 -25.51 0.82
CA THR A 196 26.76 -26.27 0.23
C THR A 196 27.72 -25.34 -0.49
N VAL A 197 29.01 -25.65 -0.43
CA VAL A 197 30.04 -24.94 -1.20
C VAL A 197 30.34 -25.75 -2.45
N HIS A 198 30.18 -25.12 -3.62
CA HIS A 198 30.53 -25.69 -4.91
C HIS A 198 31.75 -24.93 -5.47
N TYR A 199 32.76 -25.65 -5.91
CA TYR A 199 33.91 -25.12 -6.64
C TYR A 199 34.11 -25.93 -7.93
N ALA A 200 34.59 -25.27 -8.98
CA ALA A 200 34.84 -25.86 -10.30
C ALA A 200 36.30 -26.26 -10.46
#